data_AF-A0A511JBF3-F1
#
_entry.id   AF-A0A511JBF3-F1
#
_cell.length_a   1.000
_cell.length_b   1.000
_cell.length_c   1.000
_cell.angle_alpha   90.00
_cell.angle_beta   90.00
_cell.angle_gamma   90.00
#
_symmetry.space_group_name_H-M   'P 1'
#
loop_
_entity.id
_entity.type
_entity.pdbx_description
1 polymer ?
#
loop_
_entity_poly.entity_id
_entity_poly.type
_entity_poly.pdbx_seq_one_letter_code
_entity_poly.pdbx_strand_id
1 'polypeptide(L)'
;MPTQVPRRVFWVRRLVVLGVPLLLVGLVVWVLAGRGSDAAAQTAPTPKAGVTSGAPVPDATTAPTKADEQLQDDLDELSRKAAVSGVVVCDAASLQVDATATAGSFAGSTKPTFTIAVTNRGDEACLVDAGDEFRTVLVTSGKDRVWSSTDCLGDDPTSRPLLLGPGDTSKETYTWPRVRSAEDCRGGLKAPGRGTYSAQVVVVGVPAAPAVFDLG
;
A
#
# COMPACT_ATOMS: atom_id res chain seq x y z
N MET A 1 5.34 -16.54 -36.61
CA MET A 1 5.44 -16.03 -35.23
C MET A 1 6.48 -16.87 -34.48
N PRO A 2 7.69 -16.35 -34.18
CA PRO A 2 8.62 -17.03 -33.28
C PRO A 2 8.66 -16.37 -31.89
N THR A 3 8.49 -17.18 -30.87
CA THR A 3 8.65 -16.83 -29.44
C THR A 3 10.13 -16.63 -29.10
N GLN A 4 10.48 -15.47 -28.52
CA GLN A 4 11.84 -15.19 -28.05
C GLN A 4 11.92 -15.40 -26.53
N VAL A 5 12.61 -16.46 -26.09
CA VAL A 5 12.91 -16.75 -24.68
C VAL A 5 14.21 -16.05 -24.28
N PRO A 6 14.29 -15.34 -23.14
CA PRO A 6 15.50 -14.62 -22.75
C PRO A 6 16.62 -15.57 -22.27
N ARG A 7 17.70 -15.63 -23.04
CA ARG A 7 18.94 -16.42 -22.86
C ARG A 7 19.74 -16.15 -21.56
N ARG A 8 19.27 -15.28 -20.65
CA ARG A 8 20.03 -14.86 -19.46
C ARG A 8 19.96 -15.84 -18.28
N VAL A 9 18.96 -16.71 -18.23
CA VAL A 9 18.74 -17.63 -17.10
C VAL A 9 19.71 -18.84 -17.13
N PHE A 10 20.26 -19.20 -18.29
CA PHE A 10 21.16 -20.35 -18.40
C PHE A 10 22.57 -20.12 -17.87
N TRP A 11 23.04 -18.86 -17.78
CA TRP A 11 24.38 -18.56 -17.27
C TRP A 11 24.45 -18.45 -15.74
N VAL A 12 23.40 -17.90 -15.12
CA VAL A 12 23.36 -17.70 -13.65
C VAL A 12 23.34 -19.03 -12.91
N ARG A 13 22.64 -20.03 -13.44
CA ARG A 13 22.50 -21.35 -12.81
C ARG A 13 23.82 -22.14 -12.73
N ARG A 14 24.79 -21.88 -13.62
CA ARG A 14 26.09 -22.57 -13.64
C ARG A 14 27.12 -21.94 -12.68
N LEU A 15 26.99 -20.65 -12.37
CA LEU A 15 27.85 -19.93 -11.41
C LEU A 15 27.45 -20.19 -9.94
N VAL A 16 26.15 -20.29 -9.65
CA VAL A 16 25.66 -20.50 -8.27
C VAL A 16 25.99 -21.90 -7.73
N VAL A 17 26.01 -22.93 -8.59
CA VAL A 17 26.26 -24.33 -8.17
C VAL A 17 27.72 -24.59 -7.77
N LEU A 18 28.68 -23.81 -8.26
CA LEU A 18 30.11 -23.98 -7.94
C LEU A 18 30.62 -23.03 -6.85
N GLY A 19 30.02 -21.83 -6.71
CA GLY A 19 30.49 -20.82 -5.75
C GLY A 19 30.10 -21.08 -4.29
N VAL A 20 28.87 -21.55 -4.05
CA VAL A 20 28.35 -21.83 -2.71
C VAL A 20 29.12 -22.94 -1.97
N PRO A 21 29.48 -24.10 -2.57
CA PRO A 21 30.22 -25.13 -1.85
C PRO A 21 31.65 -24.70 -1.48
N LEU A 22 32.33 -23.88 -2.31
CA LEU A 22 33.67 -23.37 -1.99
C LEU A 22 33.65 -22.40 -0.79
N LEU A 23 32.63 -21.57 -0.68
CA LEU A 23 32.45 -20.64 0.44
C LEU A 23 32.19 -21.38 1.76
N LEU A 24 31.41 -22.46 1.72
CA LEU A 24 31.13 -23.30 2.90
C LEU A 24 32.39 -24.01 3.41
N VAL A 25 33.24 -24.52 2.52
CA VAL A 25 34.50 -25.17 2.91
C VAL A 25 35.47 -24.16 3.56
N GLY A 26 35.55 -22.94 3.02
CA GLY A 26 36.36 -21.86 3.62
C GLY A 26 35.91 -21.47 5.03
N LEU A 27 34.59 -21.42 5.27
CA LEU A 27 34.03 -21.06 6.57
C LEU A 27 34.25 -22.15 7.63
N VAL A 28 34.20 -23.43 7.24
CA VAL A 28 34.49 -24.55 8.13
C VAL A 28 35.96 -24.55 8.58
N VAL A 29 36.90 -24.27 7.66
CA VAL A 29 38.34 -24.17 8.01
C VAL A 29 38.61 -23.00 8.95
N TRP A 30 37.94 -21.86 8.76
CA TRP A 30 38.08 -20.69 9.64
C TRP A 30 37.58 -20.96 11.06
N VAL A 31 36.46 -21.68 11.21
CA VAL A 31 35.89 -22.02 12.52
C VAL A 31 36.73 -23.04 13.30
N LEU A 32 37.50 -23.89 12.61
CA LEU A 32 38.35 -24.89 13.26
C LEU A 32 39.73 -24.36 13.67
N ALA A 33 40.23 -23.26 13.07
CA ALA A 33 41.52 -22.66 13.42
C ALA A 33 41.43 -21.58 14.54
N GLY A 34 40.23 -21.16 14.95
CA GLY A 34 40.02 -20.00 15.81
C GLY A 34 39.82 -20.25 17.32
N ARG A 35 40.02 -21.47 17.84
CA ARG A 35 39.81 -21.76 19.28
C ARG A 35 41.09 -21.55 20.10
N GLY A 36 41.27 -20.32 20.59
CA GLY A 36 42.19 -19.98 21.68
C GLY A 36 41.42 -19.53 22.92
N SER A 37 41.63 -20.24 24.03
CA SER A 37 41.04 -20.08 25.35
C SER A 37 41.66 -18.89 26.10
N ASP A 38 40.88 -18.17 26.92
CA ASP A 38 41.13 -18.10 28.37
C ASP A 38 40.04 -17.35 29.14
N ALA A 39 39.83 -17.81 30.37
CA ALA A 39 38.80 -17.41 31.31
C ALA A 39 39.24 -16.25 32.22
N ALA A 40 38.29 -15.43 32.69
CA ALA A 40 38.04 -15.19 34.13
C ALA A 40 37.00 -14.08 34.42
N ALA A 41 36.06 -14.45 35.29
CA ALA A 41 35.49 -13.71 36.44
C ALA A 41 34.74 -12.36 36.30
N GLN A 42 33.41 -12.46 36.51
CA GLN A 42 32.58 -11.78 37.55
C GLN A 42 32.83 -10.30 37.90
N THR A 43 31.82 -9.43 37.74
CA THR A 43 31.01 -8.86 38.86
C THR A 43 29.78 -8.09 38.32
N ALA A 44 28.63 -8.21 38.98
CA ALA A 44 27.48 -7.28 38.89
C ALA A 44 27.65 -6.19 39.97
N PRO A 45 27.02 -4.98 39.89
CA PRO A 45 25.56 -4.83 40.07
C PRO A 45 24.87 -3.70 39.27
N THR A 46 23.53 -3.76 39.23
CA THR A 46 22.53 -2.75 38.79
C THR A 46 22.21 -1.76 39.94
N PRO A 47 21.30 -0.75 39.88
CA PRO A 47 20.77 0.14 38.82
C PRO A 47 20.86 1.65 39.18
N LYS A 48 20.59 2.57 38.22
CA LYS A 48 19.87 3.82 38.55
C LYS A 48 19.15 4.42 37.34
N ALA A 49 17.87 4.74 37.56
CA ALA A 49 17.01 5.49 36.67
C ALA A 49 17.41 6.99 36.62
N GLY A 50 17.16 7.63 35.48
CA GLY A 50 17.23 9.07 35.29
C GLY A 50 16.27 9.50 34.18
N VAL A 51 15.12 10.04 34.56
CA VAL A 51 14.18 10.77 33.69
C VAL A 51 14.75 12.16 33.45
N THR A 52 14.77 12.64 32.20
CA THR A 52 14.77 14.08 31.90
C THR A 52 14.04 14.32 30.57
N SER A 53 13.04 15.18 30.66
CA SER A 53 12.24 15.74 29.57
C SER A 53 12.95 16.95 28.97
N GLY A 54 12.85 17.15 27.66
CA GLY A 54 13.31 18.34 26.95
C GLY A 54 13.06 18.25 25.44
N ALA A 55 12.14 19.08 24.94
CA ALA A 55 11.67 19.18 23.55
C ALA A 55 12.77 19.66 22.56
N PRO A 56 12.57 19.58 21.22
CA PRO A 56 11.74 20.57 20.53
C PRO A 56 10.77 20.00 19.48
N VAL A 57 9.72 20.76 19.24
CA VAL A 57 8.79 20.65 18.11
C VAL A 57 9.54 21.11 16.85
N PRO A 58 9.60 20.32 15.76
CA PRO A 58 9.88 20.87 14.46
C PRO A 58 8.56 21.34 13.85
N ASP A 59 8.46 22.65 13.61
CA ASP A 59 7.60 23.20 12.56
C ASP A 59 7.87 22.44 11.26
N ALA A 60 6.90 21.67 10.80
CA ALA A 60 6.93 21.07 9.48
C ALA A 60 6.14 21.97 8.52
N THR A 61 6.84 22.90 7.88
CA THR A 61 6.54 23.22 6.48
C THR A 61 6.74 21.92 5.70
N THR A 62 5.65 21.22 5.42
CA THR A 62 5.67 19.94 4.69
C THR A 62 6.13 20.20 3.27
N ALA A 63 7.37 19.82 2.96
CA ALA A 63 7.78 19.57 1.58
C ALA A 63 6.90 18.42 1.04
N PRO A 64 6.45 18.47 -0.23
CA PRO A 64 5.66 17.38 -0.80
C PRO A 64 6.45 16.08 -0.72
N THR A 65 5.78 15.00 -0.32
CA THR A 65 6.36 13.67 -0.25
C THR A 65 6.49 13.10 -1.67
N LYS A 66 7.37 12.12 -1.90
CA LYS A 66 7.53 11.49 -3.22
C LYS A 66 6.22 10.95 -3.81
N ALA A 67 5.28 10.53 -2.96
CA ALA A 67 3.96 10.08 -3.38
C ALA A 67 3.07 11.24 -3.87
N ASP A 68 3.24 12.43 -3.30
CA ASP A 68 2.50 13.63 -3.73
C ASP A 68 3.04 14.12 -5.08
N GLU A 69 4.35 14.06 -5.30
CA GLU A 69 4.98 14.37 -6.60
C GLU A 69 4.54 13.41 -7.70
N GLN A 70 4.47 12.11 -7.40
CA GLN A 70 4.05 11.10 -8.38
C GLN A 70 2.57 11.25 -8.72
N LEU A 71 1.71 11.45 -7.72
CA LEU A 71 0.28 11.74 -7.95
C LEU A 71 0.09 12.97 -8.85
N GLN A 72 0.93 14.00 -8.71
CA GLN A 72 0.85 15.20 -9.52
C GLN A 72 1.27 14.94 -10.99
N ASP A 73 2.33 14.18 -11.25
CA ASP A 73 2.76 13.86 -12.63
C ASP A 73 1.70 13.03 -13.36
N ASP A 74 1.08 12.07 -12.65
CA ASP A 74 0.02 11.24 -13.19
C ASP A 74 -1.24 12.07 -13.51
N LEU A 75 -1.60 13.02 -12.64
CA LEU A 75 -2.66 14.00 -12.88
C LEU A 75 -2.37 14.90 -14.10
N ASP A 76 -1.11 15.30 -14.28
CA ASP A 76 -0.68 16.10 -15.45
C ASP A 76 -0.77 15.28 -16.75
N GLU A 77 -0.44 13.98 -16.74
CA GLU A 77 -0.64 13.10 -17.88
C GLU A 77 -2.13 12.95 -18.24
N LEU A 78 -2.97 12.71 -17.24
CA LEU A 78 -4.43 12.68 -17.43
C LEU A 78 -4.92 14.00 -18.04
N SER A 79 -4.42 15.13 -17.56
CA SER A 79 -4.76 16.46 -18.10
C SER A 79 -4.35 16.62 -19.57
N ARG A 80 -3.16 16.11 -19.96
CA ARG A 80 -2.73 16.14 -21.38
C ARG A 80 -3.66 15.29 -22.26
N LYS A 81 -4.06 14.10 -21.80
CA LYS A 81 -5.03 13.24 -22.53
C LYS A 81 -6.42 13.89 -22.62
N ALA A 82 -6.86 14.53 -21.55
CA ALA A 82 -8.13 15.25 -21.46
C ALA A 82 -8.16 16.46 -22.42
N ALA A 83 -7.07 17.23 -22.51
CA ALA A 83 -6.94 18.35 -23.43
C ALA A 83 -7.10 17.95 -24.91
N VAL A 84 -6.66 16.76 -25.31
CA VAL A 84 -6.85 16.24 -26.69
C VAL A 84 -8.33 15.95 -26.99
N SER A 85 -9.13 15.66 -25.98
CA SER A 85 -10.57 15.36 -26.10
C SER A 85 -11.48 16.57 -25.80
N GLY A 86 -10.91 17.71 -25.39
CA GLY A 86 -11.64 18.94 -25.08
C GLY A 86 -12.42 18.89 -23.76
N VAL A 87 -12.18 17.88 -22.92
CA VAL A 87 -12.76 17.76 -21.58
C VAL A 87 -11.67 18.03 -20.55
N VAL A 88 -12.00 18.69 -19.45
CA VAL A 88 -11.04 18.97 -18.36
C VAL A 88 -10.95 17.80 -17.38
N VAL A 89 -9.85 17.70 -16.64
CA VAL A 89 -9.77 16.78 -15.48
C VAL A 89 -10.59 17.35 -14.34
N CYS A 90 -11.26 16.49 -13.58
CA CYS A 90 -12.04 16.90 -12.44
C CYS A 90 -11.13 17.53 -11.37
N ASP A 91 -11.46 18.75 -10.95
CA ASP A 91 -10.88 19.32 -9.74
C ASP A 91 -11.34 18.53 -8.50
N ALA A 92 -10.44 18.33 -7.54
CA ALA A 92 -10.75 17.60 -6.31
C ALA A 92 -11.93 18.21 -5.53
N ALA A 93 -12.08 19.54 -5.54
CA ALA A 93 -13.18 20.24 -4.88
C ALA A 93 -14.54 20.04 -5.60
N SER A 94 -14.51 19.69 -6.88
CA SER A 94 -15.70 19.35 -7.68
C SER A 94 -16.11 17.89 -7.52
N LEU A 95 -15.33 17.07 -6.83
CA LEU A 95 -15.65 15.66 -6.60
C LEU A 95 -16.15 15.41 -5.19
N GLN A 96 -17.07 14.46 -5.09
CA GLN A 96 -17.41 13.81 -3.83
C GLN A 96 -17.16 12.31 -3.97
N VAL A 97 -16.54 11.73 -2.95
CA VAL A 97 -16.37 10.28 -2.82
C VAL A 97 -17.14 9.81 -1.60
N ASP A 98 -18.01 8.81 -1.79
CA ASP A 98 -18.67 8.10 -0.69
C ASP A 98 -18.24 6.63 -0.69
N ALA A 99 -18.07 6.06 0.50
CA ALA A 99 -17.79 4.65 0.69
C ALA A 99 -18.75 4.08 1.72
N THR A 100 -19.44 2.98 1.39
CA THR A 100 -20.40 2.34 2.29
C THR A 100 -20.18 0.84 2.29
N ALA A 101 -20.04 0.23 3.47
CA ALA A 101 -20.03 -1.23 3.57
C ALA A 101 -21.39 -1.79 3.14
N THR A 102 -21.38 -2.84 2.31
CA THR A 102 -22.62 -3.44 1.78
C THR A 102 -23.41 -4.21 2.83
N ALA A 103 -22.77 -4.54 3.96
CA ALA A 103 -23.37 -5.13 5.14
C ALA A 103 -22.68 -4.59 6.39
N GLY A 104 -23.41 -4.52 7.51
CA GLY A 104 -22.83 -4.13 8.80
C GLY A 104 -21.91 -5.20 9.40
N SER A 105 -22.06 -6.46 8.99
CA SER A 105 -21.25 -7.58 9.49
C SER A 105 -21.03 -8.65 8.41
N PHE A 106 -19.81 -9.19 8.35
CA PHE A 106 -19.40 -10.26 7.42
C PHE A 106 -18.93 -11.51 8.20
N ALA A 107 -19.72 -12.59 8.14
CA ALA A 107 -19.47 -13.80 8.91
C ALA A 107 -18.36 -14.69 8.33
N GLY A 108 -17.71 -15.51 9.16
CA GLY A 108 -16.88 -16.63 8.72
C GLY A 108 -15.72 -16.22 7.80
N SER A 109 -15.77 -16.66 6.54
CA SER A 109 -14.79 -16.31 5.50
C SER A 109 -15.33 -15.34 4.44
N THR A 110 -16.54 -14.79 4.64
CA THR A 110 -17.13 -13.83 3.72
C THR A 110 -16.22 -12.61 3.63
N LYS A 111 -15.86 -12.25 2.39
CA LYS A 111 -15.04 -11.08 2.08
C LYS A 111 -15.89 -9.81 2.21
N PRO A 112 -15.44 -8.81 2.97
CA PRO A 112 -16.12 -7.52 3.03
C PRO A 112 -16.16 -6.85 1.67
N THR A 113 -17.30 -6.25 1.36
CA THR A 113 -17.47 -5.46 0.16
C THR A 113 -17.98 -4.06 0.51
N PHE A 114 -17.58 -3.09 -0.31
CA PHE A 114 -17.92 -1.68 -0.15
C PHE A 114 -18.45 -1.15 -1.47
N THR A 115 -19.51 -0.36 -1.44
CA THR A 115 -19.89 0.48 -2.57
C THR A 115 -19.10 1.77 -2.47
N ILE A 116 -18.27 2.04 -3.48
CA ILE A 116 -17.57 3.31 -3.67
C ILE A 116 -18.35 4.09 -4.72
N ALA A 117 -18.77 5.31 -4.39
CA ALA A 117 -19.43 6.23 -5.31
C ALA A 117 -18.54 7.45 -5.54
N VAL A 118 -18.34 7.82 -6.81
CA VAL A 118 -17.65 9.04 -7.22
C VAL A 118 -18.66 9.91 -7.95
N THR A 119 -18.90 11.10 -7.41
CA THR A 119 -19.90 12.04 -7.92
C THR A 119 -19.24 13.34 -8.33
N ASN A 120 -19.57 13.85 -9.52
CA ASN A 120 -19.22 15.20 -9.91
C ASN A 120 -20.26 16.19 -9.36
N ARG A 121 -19.82 17.05 -8.45
CA ARG A 121 -20.59 18.13 -7.81
C ARG A 121 -20.35 19.50 -8.45
N GLY A 122 -19.48 19.59 -9.44
CA GLY A 122 -19.27 20.78 -10.25
C GLY A 122 -20.41 21.03 -11.24
N ASP A 123 -20.26 22.09 -12.02
CA ASP A 123 -21.19 22.57 -13.04
C ASP A 123 -20.77 22.22 -14.48
N GLU A 124 -19.56 21.68 -14.66
CA GLU A 124 -19.05 21.21 -15.94
C GLU A 124 -18.75 19.71 -15.93
N ALA A 125 -18.77 19.09 -17.12
CA ALA A 125 -18.34 17.70 -17.27
C ALA A 125 -16.82 17.59 -17.17
N CYS A 126 -16.32 16.55 -16.50
CA CYS A 126 -14.90 16.36 -16.28
C CYS A 126 -14.50 14.87 -16.28
N LEU A 127 -13.19 14.62 -16.49
CA LEU A 127 -12.59 13.30 -16.47
C LEU A 127 -11.92 13.01 -15.12
N VAL A 128 -12.12 11.81 -14.58
CA VAL A 128 -11.44 11.30 -13.38
C VAL A 128 -11.06 9.85 -13.61
N ASP A 129 -9.84 9.45 -13.27
CA ASP A 129 -9.47 8.04 -13.20
C ASP A 129 -9.70 7.54 -11.76
N ALA A 130 -10.62 6.60 -11.61
CA ALA A 130 -10.96 5.98 -10.33
C ALA A 130 -10.35 4.57 -10.18
N GLY A 131 -9.32 4.26 -10.97
CA GLY A 131 -8.60 3.00 -11.00
C GLY A 131 -7.70 2.78 -9.78
N ASP A 132 -7.02 1.63 -9.75
CA ASP A 132 -6.24 1.15 -8.60
C ASP A 132 -5.04 2.04 -8.27
N GLU A 133 -4.49 2.74 -9.25
CA GLU A 133 -3.42 3.72 -9.07
C GLU A 133 -3.88 4.93 -8.27
N PHE A 134 -5.08 5.43 -8.58
CA PHE A 134 -5.63 6.65 -8.00
C PHE A 134 -6.57 6.40 -6.83
N ARG A 135 -6.84 5.14 -6.49
CA ARG A 135 -7.76 4.73 -5.43
C ARG A 135 -7.02 3.97 -4.33
N THR A 136 -7.02 4.55 -3.14
CA THR A 136 -6.55 3.88 -1.92
C THR A 136 -7.73 3.38 -1.10
N VAL A 137 -7.66 2.13 -0.65
CA VAL A 137 -8.53 1.54 0.37
C VAL A 137 -7.66 1.08 1.52
N LEU A 138 -7.77 1.73 2.67
CA LEU A 138 -7.03 1.39 3.89
C LEU A 138 -7.98 0.79 4.92
N VAL A 139 -7.71 -0.44 5.36
CA VAL A 139 -8.50 -1.13 6.38
C VAL A 139 -7.76 -1.10 7.72
N THR A 140 -8.44 -0.66 8.76
CA THR A 140 -7.92 -0.56 10.13
C THR A 140 -8.87 -1.20 11.15
N SER A 141 -8.35 -1.55 12.32
CA SER A 141 -9.13 -1.89 13.52
C SER A 141 -8.55 -1.13 14.71
N GLY A 142 -9.23 -0.07 15.15
CA GLY A 142 -8.64 0.89 16.09
C GLY A 142 -7.33 1.47 15.54
N LYS A 143 -6.23 1.25 16.25
CA LYS A 143 -4.87 1.67 15.84
C LYS A 143 -4.11 0.63 14.99
N ASP A 144 -4.69 -0.55 14.77
CA ASP A 144 -4.07 -1.60 13.98
C ASP A 144 -4.29 -1.36 12.48
N ARG A 145 -3.22 -1.15 11.72
CA ARG A 145 -3.25 -1.13 10.25
C ARG A 145 -3.32 -2.57 9.74
N VAL A 146 -4.48 -2.94 9.22
CA VAL A 146 -4.76 -4.33 8.84
C VAL A 146 -4.32 -4.58 7.39
N TRP A 147 -4.68 -3.69 6.47
CA TRP A 147 -4.45 -3.88 5.03
C TRP A 147 -4.53 -2.56 4.26
N SER A 148 -3.84 -2.45 3.12
CA SER A 148 -3.96 -1.34 2.15
C SER A 148 -4.02 -1.87 0.71
N SER A 149 -4.80 -1.25 -0.16
CA SER A 149 -4.84 -1.56 -1.60
C SER A 149 -3.55 -1.22 -2.34
N THR A 150 -2.76 -0.31 -1.77
CA THR A 150 -1.49 0.13 -2.32
C THR A 150 -0.33 -0.79 -1.93
N ASP A 151 -0.53 -1.66 -0.94
CA ASP A 151 0.46 -2.69 -0.63
C ASP A 151 0.45 -3.74 -1.74
N CYS A 152 1.63 -4.10 -2.24
CA CYS A 152 1.77 -5.05 -3.34
C CYS A 152 1.07 -4.65 -4.64
N LEU A 153 0.92 -3.34 -4.92
CA LEU A 153 0.47 -2.90 -6.23
C LEU A 153 1.48 -3.37 -7.28
N GLY A 154 1.00 -4.02 -8.35
CA GLY A 154 1.86 -4.48 -9.45
C GLY A 154 2.34 -3.32 -10.31
N ASP A 155 3.22 -3.62 -11.28
CA ASP A 155 3.78 -2.59 -12.18
C ASP A 155 2.74 -1.97 -13.14
N ASP A 156 1.60 -2.65 -13.34
CA ASP A 156 0.51 -2.21 -14.23
C ASP A 156 -0.82 -2.14 -13.44
N PRO A 157 -1.06 -1.08 -12.65
CA PRO A 157 -2.33 -0.90 -11.95
C PRO A 157 -3.50 -0.74 -12.93
N THR A 158 -4.69 -1.20 -12.55
CA THR A 158 -5.86 -1.13 -13.43
C THR A 158 -6.40 0.30 -13.45
N SER A 159 -6.35 0.95 -14.61
CA SER A 159 -7.00 2.25 -14.87
C SER A 159 -8.52 2.10 -15.03
N ARG A 160 -9.28 3.08 -14.55
CA ARG A 160 -10.74 3.18 -14.71
C ARG A 160 -11.12 4.64 -14.99
N PRO A 161 -10.95 5.12 -16.23
CA PRO A 161 -11.31 6.47 -16.61
C PRO A 161 -12.83 6.63 -16.63
N LEU A 162 -13.32 7.70 -16.03
CA LEU A 162 -14.72 8.08 -15.95
C LEU A 162 -14.90 9.48 -16.52
N LEU A 163 -15.84 9.62 -17.44
CA LEU A 163 -16.38 10.92 -17.85
C LEU A 163 -17.65 11.16 -17.05
N LEU A 164 -17.65 12.18 -16.18
CA LEU A 164 -18.78 12.50 -15.31
C LEU A 164 -19.32 13.89 -15.68
N GLY A 165 -20.58 13.95 -16.12
CA GLY A 165 -21.31 15.20 -16.23
C GLY A 165 -21.68 15.79 -14.86
N PRO A 166 -22.19 17.03 -14.80
CA PRO A 166 -22.67 17.64 -13.57
C PRO A 166 -23.74 16.78 -12.88
N GLY A 167 -23.51 16.39 -11.63
CA GLY A 167 -24.39 15.53 -10.85
C GLY A 167 -24.28 14.03 -11.14
N ASP A 168 -23.52 13.61 -12.17
CA ASP A 168 -23.33 12.20 -12.47
C ASP A 168 -22.60 11.48 -11.35
N THR A 169 -22.99 10.23 -11.11
CA THR A 169 -22.40 9.38 -10.09
C THR A 169 -22.03 8.01 -10.68
N SER A 170 -20.76 7.65 -10.59
CA SER A 170 -20.28 6.30 -10.90
C SER A 170 -20.15 5.49 -9.62
N LYS A 171 -20.62 4.24 -9.63
CA LYS A 171 -20.52 3.31 -8.49
C LYS A 171 -19.72 2.07 -8.86
N GLU A 172 -18.91 1.61 -7.91
CA GLU A 172 -18.17 0.36 -8.00
C GLU A 172 -18.29 -0.41 -6.69
N THR A 173 -18.42 -1.73 -6.78
CA THR A 173 -18.32 -2.60 -5.61
C THR A 173 -16.89 -3.07 -5.46
N TYR A 174 -16.20 -2.56 -4.44
CA TYR A 174 -14.86 -2.98 -4.06
C TYR A 174 -14.92 -4.16 -3.11
N THR A 175 -14.07 -5.17 -3.30
CA THR A 175 -13.99 -6.34 -2.41
C THR A 175 -12.64 -6.38 -1.73
N TRP A 176 -12.60 -6.20 -0.40
CA TRP A 176 -11.39 -6.46 0.36
C TRP A 176 -11.21 -7.98 0.51
N PRO A 177 -10.05 -8.56 0.15
CA PRO A 177 -9.79 -10.00 0.24
C PRO A 177 -9.86 -10.61 1.65
N ARG A 178 -10.07 -9.80 2.70
CA ARG A 178 -10.06 -10.21 4.13
C ARG A 178 -8.71 -10.84 4.53
N VAL A 179 -7.62 -10.25 4.03
CA VAL A 179 -6.25 -10.61 4.42
C VAL A 179 -5.54 -9.37 4.95
N ARG A 180 -4.43 -9.59 5.67
CA ARG A 180 -3.51 -8.51 6.00
C ARG A 180 -2.55 -8.26 4.86
N SER A 181 -2.02 -7.05 4.79
CA SER A 181 -0.90 -6.69 3.91
C SER A 181 0.18 -5.95 4.70
N ALA A 182 1.35 -5.81 4.08
CA ALA A 182 2.46 -5.03 4.58
C ALA A 182 3.09 -4.26 3.41
N GLU A 183 3.68 -3.11 3.72
CA GLU A 183 4.27 -2.20 2.73
C GLU A 183 5.45 -2.84 1.98
N ASP A 184 6.18 -3.76 2.63
CA ASP A 184 7.26 -4.55 2.02
C ASP A 184 6.74 -5.73 1.18
N CYS A 185 5.43 -5.82 1.00
CA CYS A 185 4.74 -6.87 0.26
C CYS A 185 5.01 -8.31 0.76
N ARG A 186 5.37 -8.48 2.03
CA ARG A 186 5.56 -9.83 2.58
C ARG A 186 4.23 -10.57 2.78
N GLY A 187 4.25 -11.87 2.48
CA GLY A 187 3.14 -12.78 2.72
C GLY A 187 3.15 -13.42 4.12
N GLY A 188 2.24 -14.38 4.33
CA GLY A 188 2.22 -15.22 5.55
C GLY A 188 1.76 -14.50 6.82
N LEU A 189 1.13 -13.33 6.68
CA LEU A 189 0.60 -12.56 7.80
C LEU A 189 -0.61 -13.26 8.43
N LYS A 190 -0.76 -13.12 9.75
CA LYS A 190 -1.92 -13.66 10.48
C LYS A 190 -3.21 -13.09 9.90
N ALA A 191 -4.20 -13.94 9.65
CA ALA A 191 -5.50 -13.51 9.16
C ALA A 191 -6.17 -12.49 10.11
N PRO A 192 -6.93 -11.51 9.58
CA PRO A 192 -7.74 -10.61 10.40
C PRO A 192 -8.69 -11.39 11.31
N GLY A 193 -8.77 -10.99 12.58
CA GLY A 193 -9.64 -11.61 13.57
C GLY A 193 -11.09 -11.16 13.47
N ARG A 194 -11.87 -11.53 14.49
CA ARG A 194 -13.21 -10.97 14.71
C ARG A 194 -13.08 -9.57 15.32
N GLY A 195 -14.05 -8.71 15.06
CA GLY A 195 -14.13 -7.38 15.66
C GLY A 195 -14.61 -6.33 14.67
N THR A 196 -14.52 -5.07 15.09
CA THR A 196 -14.93 -3.91 14.30
C THR A 196 -13.74 -3.37 13.50
N TYR A 197 -14.02 -3.05 12.25
CA TYR A 197 -13.07 -2.56 11.26
C TYR A 197 -13.60 -1.28 10.62
N SER A 198 -12.70 -0.50 10.06
CA SER A 198 -13.00 0.69 9.29
C SER A 198 -12.23 0.65 7.97
N ALA A 199 -12.91 0.89 6.85
CA ALA A 199 -12.32 1.09 5.54
C ALA A 199 -12.33 2.58 5.19
N GLN A 200 -11.15 3.18 5.11
CA GLN A 200 -10.95 4.53 4.59
C GLN A 200 -10.70 4.43 3.08
N VAL A 201 -11.51 5.13 2.29
CA VAL A 201 -11.35 5.20 0.83
C VAL A 201 -10.91 6.61 0.45
N VAL A 202 -9.99 6.70 -0.48
CA VAL A 202 -9.54 7.94 -1.12
C VAL A 202 -9.48 7.70 -2.63
N VAL A 203 -10.04 8.60 -3.43
CA VAL A 203 -9.95 8.57 -4.90
C VAL A 203 -9.41 9.91 -5.37
N VAL A 204 -8.28 9.93 -6.08
CA VAL A 204 -7.61 11.14 -6.58
C VAL A 204 -7.46 12.20 -5.46
N GLY A 205 -7.00 11.77 -4.29
CA GLY A 205 -6.83 12.63 -3.11
C GLY A 205 -8.11 13.03 -2.37
N VAL A 206 -9.30 12.71 -2.88
CA VAL A 206 -10.59 13.02 -2.23
C VAL A 206 -11.00 11.90 -1.27
N PRO A 207 -11.06 12.13 0.05
CA PRO A 207 -11.41 11.11 1.02
C PRO A 207 -12.93 10.95 1.16
N ALA A 208 -13.38 9.70 1.31
CA ALA A 208 -14.73 9.39 1.78
C ALA A 208 -14.81 9.40 3.31
N ALA A 209 -16.01 9.46 3.88
CA ALA A 209 -16.20 9.05 5.26
C ALA A 209 -15.83 7.57 5.45
N PRO A 210 -15.23 7.16 6.58
CA PRO A 210 -14.85 5.76 6.79
C PRO A 210 -16.07 4.83 6.85
N ALA A 211 -16.02 3.73 6.12
CA ALA A 211 -17.04 2.68 6.18
C ALA A 211 -16.73 1.72 7.34
N VAL A 212 -17.58 1.72 8.37
CA VAL A 212 -17.43 0.84 9.55
C VAL A 212 -18.22 -0.47 9.34
N PHE A 213 -17.61 -1.60 9.70
CA PHE A 213 -18.21 -2.92 9.57
C PHE A 213 -17.58 -3.92 10.56
N ASP A 214 -18.28 -5.02 10.83
CA ASP A 214 -17.80 -6.09 11.70
C ASP A 214 -17.35 -7.33 10.90
N LEU A 215 -16.34 -8.02 11.44
CA LEU A 215 -15.98 -9.37 11.05
C LEU A 215 -16.41 -10.36 12.14
N GLY A 216 -17.19 -11.36 11.73
CA GLY A 216 -17.61 -12.49 12.56
C GLY A 216 -17.05 -13.81 12.09
#